data_AF-A0A534NHZ0-F1
#
_entry.id   AF-A0A534NHZ0-F1
#
_cell.length_a   1.000
_cell.length_b   1.000
_cell.length_c   1.000
_cell.angle_alpha   90.00
_cell.angle_beta   90.00
_cell.angle_gamma   90.00
#
_symmetry.space_group_name_H-M   'P 1'
#
loop_
_entity.id
_entity.type
_entity.pdbx_description
1 polymer ?
#
loop_
_entity_poly.entity_id
_entity_poly.type
_entity_poly.pdbx_seq_one_letter_code
_entity_poly.pdbx_strand_id
1 'polypeptide(L)' 'MKGWMGMSSEGIWKSTLGDLIVAVTDETACFVQDEEELYKVVAYIVSDLLHNSRPPSRWWH' A
#
# COMPACT_ATOMS: atom_id res chain seq x y z
N MET A 1 1.17 -39.63 6.65
CA MET A 1 2.10 -38.86 5.78
C MET A 1 1.31 -38.41 4.57
N LYS A 2 0.80 -37.17 4.59
CA LYS A 2 1.38 -35.96 3.97
C LYS A 2 1.27 -36.00 2.43
N GLY A 3 0.28 -35.29 1.91
CA GLY A 3 0.21 -34.80 0.54
C GLY A 3 -0.65 -33.55 0.57
N TRP A 4 -0.02 -32.41 0.87
CA TRP A 4 -0.72 -31.14 1.09
C TRP A 4 -1.28 -30.68 -0.25
N MET A 5 -2.61 -30.58 -0.26
CA MET A 5 -3.42 -30.07 -1.35
C MET A 5 -2.92 -28.70 -1.77
N GLY A 6 -2.89 -28.49 -3.09
CA GLY A 6 -2.16 -27.43 -3.77
C GLY A 6 -2.23 -26.07 -3.09
N MET A 7 -1.04 -25.50 -2.91
CA MET A 7 -0.87 -24.08 -2.64
C MET A 7 -1.68 -23.32 -3.68
N SER A 8 -2.71 -22.61 -3.19
CA SER A 8 -3.52 -21.68 -3.94
C SER A 8 -2.60 -20.77 -4.72
N SER A 9 -2.77 -20.69 -6.04
CA SER A 9 -2.11 -19.69 -6.86
C SER A 9 -2.53 -18.32 -6.31
N GLU A 10 -1.68 -17.73 -5.46
CA GLU A 10 -1.76 -16.32 -5.11
C GLU A 10 -1.66 -15.56 -6.43
N GLY A 11 -2.82 -15.16 -6.96
CA GLY A 11 -2.86 -14.24 -8.07
C GLY A 11 -2.05 -13.03 -7.64
N ILE A 12 -1.08 -12.62 -8.45
CA ILE A 12 -0.38 -11.36 -8.24
C ILE A 12 -1.45 -10.27 -8.39
N TRP A 13 -2.00 -9.79 -7.28
CA TRP A 13 -2.94 -8.68 -7.28
C TRP A 13 -2.13 -7.46 -7.68
N LYS A 14 -2.21 -7.11 -8.95
CA LYS A 14 -1.49 -5.99 -9.53
C LYS A 14 -2.25 -4.71 -9.18
N SER A 15 -2.01 -4.19 -7.99
CA SER A 15 -2.47 -2.87 -7.59
C SER A 15 -1.60 -1.80 -8.25
N THR A 16 -2.23 -0.67 -8.57
CA THR A 16 -1.58 0.53 -9.11
C THR A 16 -1.38 1.55 -8.00
N LEU A 17 -0.53 2.55 -8.26
CA LEU A 17 -0.45 3.72 -7.39
C LEU A 17 -1.80 4.45 -7.27
N GLY A 18 -2.62 4.44 -8.33
CA GLY A 18 -3.96 4.99 -8.29
C GLY A 18 -4.86 4.27 -7.28
N ASP A 19 -4.80 2.94 -7.25
CA ASP A 19 -5.58 2.15 -6.28
C ASP A 19 -5.15 2.43 -4.83
N LEU A 20 -3.85 2.62 -4.61
CA LEU A 20 -3.33 3.02 -3.30
C LEU A 20 -3.85 4.41 -2.87
N ILE A 21 -3.83 5.38 -3.78
CA ILE A 21 -4.32 6.74 -3.49
C ILE A 21 -5.81 6.70 -3.13
N VAL A 22 -6.63 5.95 -3.89
CA VAL A 22 -8.06 5.79 -3.61
C VAL A 22 -8.28 5.17 -2.24
N ALA A 23 -7.60 4.05 -1.93
CA ALA A 23 -7.76 3.38 -0.65
C ALA A 23 -7.38 4.27 0.55
N VAL A 24 -6.26 4.99 0.46
CA VAL A 24 -5.82 5.91 1.52
C VAL A 24 -6.78 7.09 1.66
N THR A 25 -7.34 7.59 0.56
CA THR A 25 -8.31 8.69 0.57
C THR A 25 -9.60 8.26 1.28
N ASP A 26 -10.17 7.10 0.92
CA ASP A 26 -11.40 6.58 1.51
C ASP A 26 -11.26 6.37 3.03
N GLU A 27 -10.11 5.83 3.47
CA GLU A 27 -9.84 5.63 4.90
C GLU A 27 -9.65 6.96 5.64
N THR A 28 -8.94 7.93 5.03
CA THR A 28 -8.64 9.21 5.68
C THR A 28 -9.85 10.15 5.73
N ALA A 29 -10.76 10.06 4.75
CA ALA A 29 -11.97 10.90 4.66
C ALA A 29 -12.90 10.75 5.88
N CYS A 30 -12.80 9.63 6.61
CA CYS A 30 -13.54 9.43 7.86
C CYS A 30 -13.08 10.35 9.00
N PHE A 31 -11.86 10.89 8.91
CA PHE A 31 -11.21 11.65 9.98
C PHE A 31 -10.98 13.12 9.63
N VAL A 32 -10.90 13.46 8.34
CA VAL A 32 -10.63 14.82 7.86
C VAL A 32 -11.76 15.27 6.95
N GLN A 33 -12.59 16.19 7.44
CA GLN A 33 -13.76 16.70 6.69
C GLN A 33 -13.40 17.79 5.68
N ASP A 34 -12.29 18.51 5.90
CA ASP A 34 -11.80 19.51 4.97
C ASP A 34 -11.05 18.84 3.80
N GLU A 35 -11.48 19.13 2.57
CA GLU A 35 -10.97 18.46 1.38
C GLU A 35 -9.49 18.81 1.10
N GLU A 36 -9.08 20.05 1.37
CA GLU A 36 -7.70 20.47 1.15
C GLU A 36 -6.75 19.78 2.14
N GLU A 37 -7.13 19.74 3.42
CA GLU A 37 -6.37 19.05 4.46
C GLU A 37 -6.36 17.52 4.25
N LEU A 38 -7.47 16.94 3.77
CA LEU A 38 -7.54 15.52 3.42
C LEU A 38 -6.45 15.16 2.41
N TYR A 39 -6.35 15.89 1.30
CA TYR A 39 -5.35 15.57 0.28
C TYR A 39 -3.92 15.85 0.73
N LYS A 40 -3.68 16.81 1.64
CA LYS A 40 -2.36 16.98 2.27
C LYS A 40 -1.95 15.74 3.08
N VAL A 41 -2.86 15.21 3.88
CA VAL A 41 -2.62 14.00 4.69
C VAL A 41 -2.42 12.78 3.79
N VAL A 42 -3.26 12.59 2.77
CA VAL A 42 -3.11 11.49 1.80
C VAL A 42 -1.75 11.56 1.10
N ALA A 43 -1.34 12.74 0.62
CA ALA A 43 -0.05 12.93 -0.02
C ALA A 43 1.12 12.60 0.91
N TYR A 44 1.03 13.00 2.18
CA TYR A 44 2.03 12.67 3.20
C TYR A 44 2.15 11.15 3.40
N ILE A 45 1.04 10.45 3.61
CA ILE A 45 1.02 9.00 3.85
C ILE A 45 1.56 8.25 2.62
N VAL A 46 1.09 8.57 1.43
CA VAL A 46 1.52 7.90 0.19
C VAL A 46 3.02 8.13 -0.06
N SER A 47 3.52 9.35 0.19
CA SER A 47 4.93 9.67 0.07
C SER A 47 5.79 8.85 1.05
N ASP A 48 5.38 8.73 2.31
CA ASP A 48 6.08 7.93 3.31
C ASP A 48 6.13 6.45 2.90
N LEU A 49 4.98 5.88 2.49
CA LEU A 49 4.89 4.49 2.03
C LEU A 49 5.81 4.24 0.83
N LEU A 50 5.85 5.14 -0.15
CA LEU A 50 6.72 5.02 -1.32
C LEU A 50 8.20 5.16 -0.98
N HIS A 51 8.57 6.08 -0.09
CA HIS A 51 9.96 6.25 0.34
C HIS A 51 10.46 5.07 1.17
N ASN A 52 9.62 4.51 2.04
CA ASN A 52 9.94 3.37 2.91
C ASN A 52 9.78 2.01 2.21
N SER A 53 9.16 1.96 1.02
CA SER A 53 9.05 0.73 0.21
C SER A 53 10.37 0.28 -0.42
N ARG A 54 11.44 1.07 -0.32
CA ARG A 54 12.76 0.68 -0.83
C ARG A 54 13.30 -0.49 0.00
N PRO A 55 13.61 -1.65 -0.60
CA PRO A 55 14.27 -2.72 0.14
C PRO A 55 15.61 -2.22 0.67
N PRO A 56 16.05 -2.64 1.87
CA PRO A 56 17.37 -2.30 2.36
C PRO A 56 18.40 -2.73 1.32
N SER A 57 19.09 -1.77 0.73
CA SER A 57 20.17 -1.97 -0.24
C SER A 57 21.42 -2.49 0.47
N ARG A 58 21.36 -3.66 1.13
CA ARG A 58 22.55 -4.30 1.73
C ARG A 58 22.36 -5.73 2.23
N TRP A 59 22.13 -6.68 1.33
CA TRP A 59 22.34 -8.11 1.63
C TRP A 59 22.94 -8.85 0.43
N TRP A 60 24.08 -8.37 -0.04
CA TRP A 60 25.01 -9.16 -0.85
C TRP A 60 26.43 -8.81 -0.41
N HIS A 61 26.98 -9.65 0.47
CA HIS A 61 28.40 -9.78 0.77
C HIS A 61 28.70 -11.27 0.89
#